data_AF-A0A6P5RV26-F1
#
_entry.id   AF-A0A6P5RV26-F1
#
_cell.length_a   1.000
_cell.length_b   1.000
_cell.length_c   1.000
_cell.angle_alpha   90.00
_cell.angle_beta   90.00
_cell.angle_gamma   90.00
#
_symmetry.space_group_name_H-M   'P 1'
#
loop_
_entity.id
_entity.type
_entity.pdbx_description
1 polymer ?
#
loop_
_entity_poly.entity_id
_entity_poly.type
_entity_poly.pdbx_seq_one_letter_code
_entity_poly.pdbx_strand_id
1 'polypeptide(L)'
;MRTPPFVISVYHLRKVVPVVREVSSQQERAELDARARQGQTVVLGGTGGKTLEAQEHLAEGRSKGGQTRKKQIGHEGYQEMGRKGGLSTTDEPGGEHAAREGIPIAESKYKTRSSST
;
A
#
# COMPACT_ATOMS: atom_id res chain seq x y z
N MET A 1 30.32 -63.85 12.18
CA MET A 1 31.01 -62.82 11.37
C MET A 1 30.03 -62.24 10.36
N ARG A 2 30.12 -60.91 10.14
CA ARG A 2 29.50 -60.06 9.10
C ARG A 2 28.14 -59.42 9.43
N THR A 3 28.18 -58.08 9.50
CA THR A 3 27.11 -57.07 9.56
C THR A 3 26.44 -56.85 8.18
N PRO A 4 25.34 -56.06 8.07
CA PRO A 4 24.15 -56.29 7.22
C PRO A 4 24.20 -55.63 5.82
N PRO A 5 23.22 -55.88 4.92
CA PRO A 5 22.95 -54.99 3.77
C PRO A 5 21.91 -53.90 4.15
N PHE A 6 22.10 -52.58 3.94
CA PHE A 6 22.07 -51.81 2.67
C PHE A 6 20.75 -52.08 1.90
N VAL A 7 19.88 -51.16 1.44
CA VAL A 7 19.99 -49.86 0.72
C VAL A 7 18.52 -49.30 0.57
N ILE A 8 18.15 -47.99 0.51
CA ILE A 8 17.80 -47.09 -0.66
C ILE A 8 16.80 -46.03 -0.14
N SER A 9 17.15 -44.74 -0.10
CA SER A 9 16.88 -43.66 -1.08
C SER A 9 15.48 -43.01 -0.99
N VAL A 10 15.38 -41.79 -0.44
CA VAL A 10 15.24 -40.50 -1.15
C VAL A 10 13.79 -40.13 -1.48
N TYR A 11 13.29 -39.07 -0.83
CA TYR A 11 12.63 -37.88 -1.44
C TYR A 11 12.83 -36.73 -0.43
N HIS A 12 13.82 -35.83 -0.60
CA HIS A 12 13.82 -34.63 -1.42
C HIS A 12 12.54 -33.76 -1.37
N LEU A 13 12.79 -32.46 -1.13
CA LEU A 13 11.96 -31.28 -1.45
C LEU A 13 10.79 -30.97 -0.50
N ARG A 14 10.60 -29.77 0.05
CA ARG A 14 11.16 -28.43 -0.20
C ARG A 14 11.34 -27.70 1.13
N LYS A 15 12.48 -27.01 1.31
CA LYS A 15 12.54 -25.91 2.27
C LYS A 15 11.49 -24.88 1.86
N VAL A 16 10.50 -24.66 2.72
CA VAL A 16 9.70 -23.44 2.64
C VAL A 16 10.62 -22.34 3.16
N VAL A 17 11.32 -21.70 2.23
CA VAL A 17 12.02 -20.44 2.51
C VAL A 17 10.93 -19.38 2.49
N PRO A 18 10.56 -18.75 3.62
CA PRO A 18 9.83 -17.50 3.53
C PRO A 18 10.77 -16.46 2.92
N VAL A 19 10.66 -16.27 1.60
CA VAL A 19 11.13 -15.08 0.90
C VAL A 19 10.18 -13.95 1.30
N VAL A 20 10.32 -13.48 2.54
CA VAL A 20 10.01 -12.10 2.88
C VAL A 20 11.33 -11.37 2.70
N ARG A 21 11.55 -10.92 1.47
CA ARG A 21 12.78 -10.24 1.06
C ARG A 21 12.90 -8.91 1.81
N GLU A 22 13.97 -8.83 2.59
CA GLU A 22 14.58 -7.67 3.24
C GLU A 22 13.67 -6.86 4.15
N VAL A 23 13.40 -7.47 5.30
CA VAL A 23 13.49 -6.77 6.58
C VAL A 23 14.75 -5.89 6.57
N SER A 24 14.59 -4.58 6.76
CA SER A 24 15.70 -3.64 6.99
C SER A 24 16.76 -4.29 7.88
N SER A 25 18.03 -4.04 7.60
CA SER A 25 19.14 -4.59 8.38
C SER A 25 18.82 -4.48 9.87
N GLN A 26 19.20 -5.49 10.67
CA GLN A 26 18.99 -5.46 12.13
C GLN A 26 19.53 -4.16 12.76
N GLN A 27 20.54 -3.55 12.12
CA GLN A 27 21.09 -2.23 12.41
C GLN A 27 20.07 -1.09 12.18
N GLU A 28 19.42 -1.01 11.02
CA GLU A 28 18.38 0.00 10.75
C GLU A 28 17.20 -0.09 11.73
N ARG A 29 16.80 -1.31 12.12
CA ARG A 29 15.76 -1.51 13.16
C ARG A 29 16.22 -1.00 14.52
N ALA A 30 17.45 -1.31 14.91
CA ALA A 30 18.01 -0.87 16.18
C ALA A 30 18.18 0.65 16.23
N GLU A 31 18.58 1.28 15.12
CA GLU A 31 18.70 2.75 15.01
C GLU A 31 17.33 3.43 15.13
N LEU A 32 16.33 2.92 14.41
CA LEU A 32 14.96 3.43 14.50
C LEU A 32 14.37 3.22 15.90
N ASP A 33 14.60 2.07 16.55
CA ASP A 33 14.17 1.82 17.92
C ASP A 33 14.85 2.78 18.92
N ALA A 34 16.14 3.06 18.75
CA ALA A 34 16.86 4.03 19.57
C ALA A 34 16.32 5.46 19.41
N ARG A 35 16.01 5.88 18.17
CA ARG A 35 15.38 7.18 17.89
C ARG A 35 13.98 7.29 18.48
N ALA A 36 13.18 6.23 18.38
CA ALA A 36 11.86 6.17 19.01
C ALA A 36 11.94 6.31 20.54
N ARG A 37 12.91 5.63 21.19
CA ARG A 37 13.16 5.77 22.64
C ARG A 37 13.59 7.17 23.05
N GLN A 38 14.21 7.93 22.15
CA GLN A 38 14.55 9.35 22.35
C GLN A 38 13.36 10.30 22.11
N GLY A 39 12.17 9.78 21.83
CA GLY A 39 10.95 10.56 21.61
C GLY A 39 10.76 11.03 20.16
N GLN A 40 11.58 10.57 19.22
CA GLN A 40 11.39 10.88 17.80
C GLN A 40 10.24 10.04 17.22
N THR A 41 9.43 10.65 16.35
CA THR A 41 8.34 9.93 15.68
C THR A 41 8.91 9.07 14.56
N VAL A 42 8.88 7.75 14.74
CA VAL A 42 9.28 6.77 13.72
C VAL A 42 8.04 6.32 12.96
N VAL A 43 7.92 6.74 11.70
CA VAL A 43 6.84 6.30 10.81
C VAL A 43 7.34 5.12 9.99
N LEU A 44 6.86 3.92 10.33
CA LEU A 44 7.00 2.73 9.48
C LEU A 44 6.15 2.94 8.23
N GLY A 45 6.70 3.42 7.11
CA GLY A 45 5.82 3.55 5.94
C GLY A 45 6.37 4.09 4.63
N GLY A 46 6.77 3.16 3.76
CA GLY A 46 6.80 3.35 2.31
C GLY A 46 7.91 2.58 1.61
N THR A 47 7.66 2.08 0.40
CA THR A 47 8.69 1.51 -0.49
C THR A 47 9.66 2.55 -1.07
N GLY A 48 9.49 3.84 -0.76
CA GLY A 48 10.31 4.93 -1.25
C GLY A 48 11.08 5.62 -0.12
N GLY A 49 12.38 5.81 -0.32
CA GLY A 49 13.27 6.59 0.55
C GLY A 49 13.69 5.85 1.83
N LYS A 50 14.91 5.29 1.84
CA LYS A 50 15.50 4.66 3.04
C LYS A 50 16.15 5.68 4.00
N THR A 51 16.44 6.89 3.52
CA THR A 51 17.06 7.97 4.31
C THR A 51 16.02 8.93 4.85
N LEU A 52 16.35 9.63 5.95
CA LEU A 52 15.49 10.65 6.55
C LEU A 52 15.12 11.74 5.53
N GLU A 53 16.11 12.28 4.82
CA GLU A 53 15.92 13.29 3.77
C GLU A 53 14.96 12.81 2.67
N ALA A 54 15.11 11.56 2.22
CA ALA A 54 14.22 11.02 1.20
C ALA A 54 12.77 10.89 1.73
N GLN A 55 12.60 10.58 3.01
CA GLN A 55 11.29 10.50 3.64
C GLN A 55 10.65 11.89 3.80
N GLU A 56 11.43 12.91 4.15
CA GLU A 56 10.99 14.30 4.23
C GLU A 56 10.52 14.82 2.87
N HIS A 57 11.30 14.63 1.80
CA HIS A 57 10.91 15.01 0.44
C HIS A 57 9.66 14.27 -0.04
N LEU A 58 9.51 12.99 0.28
CA LEU A 58 8.30 12.22 -0.04
C LEU A 58 7.07 12.72 0.73
N ALA A 59 7.24 13.04 2.01
CA ALA A 59 6.17 13.62 2.81
C ALA A 59 5.74 14.99 2.26
N GLU A 60 6.70 15.84 1.90
CA GLU A 60 6.44 17.12 1.27
C GLU A 60 5.71 16.96 -0.07
N GLY A 61 6.18 16.06 -0.94
CA GLY A 61 5.57 15.75 -2.22
C GLY A 61 4.13 15.24 -2.08
N ARG A 62 3.87 14.34 -1.12
CA ARG A 62 2.52 13.83 -0.81
C ARG A 62 1.60 14.95 -0.31
N SER A 63 2.09 15.81 0.57
CA SER A 63 1.36 16.96 1.09
C SER A 63 0.98 17.92 -0.04
N LYS A 64 1.97 18.35 -0.83
CA LYS A 64 1.75 19.23 -1.99
C LYS A 64 0.78 18.63 -3.00
N GLY A 65 0.93 17.34 -3.31
CA GLY A 65 0.01 16.63 -4.21
C GLY A 65 -1.43 16.61 -3.69
N GLY A 66 -1.62 16.33 -2.40
CA GLY A 66 -2.93 16.37 -1.74
C GLY A 66 -3.56 17.76 -1.75
N GLN A 67 -2.78 18.81 -1.45
CA GLN A 67 -3.26 20.20 -1.49
C GLN A 67 -3.65 20.64 -2.91
N THR A 68 -2.86 20.26 -3.92
CA THR A 68 -3.19 20.51 -5.33
C THR A 68 -4.50 19.83 -5.71
N ARG A 69 -4.68 18.55 -5.34
CA ARG A 69 -5.92 17.84 -5.63
C ARG A 69 -7.11 18.47 -4.91
N LYS A 70 -6.95 18.85 -3.64
CA LYS A 70 -7.97 19.58 -2.87
C LYS A 70 -8.40 20.88 -3.54
N LYS A 71 -7.44 21.66 -4.07
CA LYS A 71 -7.76 22.90 -4.81
C LYS A 71 -8.51 22.62 -6.11
N GLN A 72 -8.21 21.52 -6.81
CA GLN A 72 -8.85 21.18 -8.08
C GLN A 72 -10.32 20.73 -7.92
N ILE A 73 -10.64 19.94 -6.90
CA ILE A 73 -11.98 19.33 -6.76
C ILE A 73 -12.82 19.89 -5.61
N GLY A 74 -12.22 20.70 -4.74
CA GLY A 74 -12.92 21.33 -3.61
C GLY A 74 -13.42 20.33 -2.56
N HIS A 75 -14.30 20.81 -1.69
CA HIS A 75 -14.90 19.98 -0.65
C HIS A 75 -15.97 19.06 -1.23
N GLU A 76 -16.75 19.58 -2.17
CA GLU A 76 -17.84 18.91 -2.86
C GLU A 76 -17.34 17.69 -3.63
N GLY A 77 -16.19 17.79 -4.30
CA GLY A 77 -15.58 16.65 -4.98
C GLY A 77 -15.23 15.50 -4.02
N TYR A 78 -14.76 15.79 -2.81
CA TYR A 78 -14.54 14.75 -1.81
C TYR A 78 -15.84 14.18 -1.26
N GLN A 79 -16.87 15.02 -1.05
CA GLN A 79 -18.19 14.54 -0.64
C GLN A 79 -18.80 13.58 -1.68
N GLU A 80 -18.78 13.96 -2.96
CA GLU A 80 -19.26 13.12 -4.05
C GLU A 80 -18.46 11.80 -4.16
N MET A 81 -17.13 11.80 -4.01
CA MET A 81 -16.32 10.57 -3.94
C MET A 81 -16.70 9.69 -2.74
N GLY A 82 -16.93 10.31 -1.58
CA GLY A 82 -17.37 9.60 -0.38
C GLY A 82 -18.72 8.95 -0.58
N ARG A 83 -19.68 9.65 -1.20
CA ARG A 83 -20.99 9.10 -1.57
C ARG A 83 -20.85 7.93 -2.54
N LYS A 84 -20.04 8.08 -3.60
CA LYS A 84 -19.75 6.99 -4.55
C LYS A 84 -19.14 5.78 -3.83
N GLY A 85 -18.19 6.00 -2.93
CA GLY A 85 -17.56 4.95 -2.13
C GLY A 85 -18.59 4.20 -1.26
N GLY A 86 -19.46 4.93 -0.57
CA GLY A 86 -20.51 4.35 0.29
C GLY A 86 -21.59 3.57 -0.47
N LEU A 87 -21.75 3.80 -1.77
CA LEU A 87 -22.66 3.04 -2.62
C LEU A 87 -22.04 1.75 -3.18
N SER A 88 -20.74 1.52 -2.97
CA SER A 88 -20.06 0.35 -3.51
C SER A 88 -20.37 -0.87 -2.66
N THR A 89 -20.78 -1.97 -3.31
CA THR A 89 -21.02 -3.27 -2.70
C THR A 89 -19.97 -4.28 -3.19
N THR A 90 -19.98 -5.51 -2.67
CA THR A 90 -19.10 -6.58 -3.15
C THR A 90 -19.33 -6.90 -4.62
N ASP A 91 -20.57 -6.80 -5.08
CA ASP A 91 -20.98 -7.24 -6.41
C ASP A 91 -21.16 -6.08 -7.41
N GLU A 92 -21.30 -4.83 -6.93
CA GLU A 92 -21.57 -3.66 -7.79
C GLU A 92 -20.69 -2.45 -7.38
N PRO A 93 -19.93 -1.85 -8.31
CA PRO A 93 -19.16 -0.66 -8.01
C PRO A 93 -20.09 0.54 -7.82
N GLY A 94 -19.77 1.41 -6.86
CA GLY A 94 -20.66 2.51 -6.48
C GLY A 94 -20.94 3.54 -7.57
N GLY A 95 -20.19 3.53 -8.68
CA GLY A 95 -20.52 4.33 -9.87
C GLY A 95 -21.70 3.79 -10.66
N GLU A 96 -21.76 2.48 -10.86
CA GLU A 96 -22.88 1.81 -11.53
C GLU A 96 -24.14 1.89 -10.67
N HIS A 97 -23.97 1.66 -9.36
CA HIS A 97 -25.07 1.80 -8.42
C HIS A 97 -25.63 3.24 -8.39
N ALA A 98 -24.76 4.25 -8.35
CA ALA A 98 -25.18 5.65 -8.43
C ALA A 98 -25.93 5.98 -9.73
N ALA A 99 -25.50 5.40 -10.86
CA ALA A 99 -26.18 5.59 -12.14
C ALA A 99 -27.58 4.95 -12.15
N ARG A 100 -27.75 3.76 -11.57
CA ARG A 100 -29.06 3.09 -11.42
C ARG A 100 -30.03 3.91 -10.58
N GLU A 101 -29.56 4.45 -9.46
CA GLU A 101 -30.36 5.28 -8.54
C GLU A 101 -30.56 6.72 -9.03
N GLY A 102 -30.02 7.07 -10.20
CA GLY A 102 -30.10 8.43 -10.75
C GLY A 102 -29.38 9.48 -9.91
N ILE A 103 -28.39 9.07 -9.11
CA ILE A 103 -27.60 9.96 -8.27
C ILE A 103 -26.59 10.69 -9.17
N PRO A 104 -26.66 12.03 -9.30
CA PRO A 104 -25.73 12.76 -10.13
C PRO A 104 -24.32 12.72 -9.49
N ILE A 105 -23.36 12.11 -10.19
CA ILE A 105 -21.96 12.05 -9.80
C ILE A 105 -21.11 12.49 -11.00
N ALA A 106 -20.30 13.54 -10.82
CA ALA A 106 -19.47 14.06 -11.90
C ALA A 106 -18.17 13.23 -12.08
N GLU A 107 -18.27 12.08 -12.76
CA GLU A 107 -17.18 11.11 -13.02
C GLU A 107 -15.83 11.74 -13.43
N SER A 108 -15.88 12.77 -14.28
CA SER A 108 -14.70 13.47 -14.82
C SER A 108 -13.86 14.19 -13.75
N LYS A 109 -14.43 14.49 -12.58
CA LYS A 109 -13.70 15.10 -11.46
C LYS A 109 -12.81 14.09 -10.70
N TYR A 110 -13.04 12.79 -10.92
CA TYR A 110 -12.41 11.72 -10.13
C TYR A 110 -11.28 11.02 -10.90
N LYS A 111 -11.49 10.76 -12.18
CA LYS A 111 -10.51 10.07 -13.03
C LYS A 111 -9.60 11.08 -13.73
N THR A 112 -8.29 10.96 -13.56
CA THR A 112 -7.28 11.82 -14.23
C THR A 112 -6.91 11.32 -15.63
N ARG A 113 -7.53 10.25 -16.13
CA ARG A 113 -7.33 9.72 -17.48
C ARG A 113 -8.60 8.97 -17.91
N SER A 114 -9.11 9.26 -19.10
CA SER A 114 -10.15 8.44 -19.73
C SER A 114 -9.57 7.06 -20.00
N SER A 115 -10.12 6.03 -19.37
CA SER A 115 -9.95 4.65 -19.81
C SER A 115 -10.74 4.49 -21.10
N SER A 116 -10.15 4.93 -22.22
CA SER A 116 -10.59 4.54 -23.55
C SER A 116 -9.99 3.15 -23.78
N THR A 117 -10.80 2.12 -23.56
CA THR A 117 -10.58 0.77 -24.10
C THR A 117 -11.30 0.70 -25.43
#